data_AF-A0A418VTK3-F1
#
_entry.id   AF-A0A418VTK3-F1
#
_cell.length_a   1.000
_cell.length_b   1.000
_cell.length_c   1.000
_cell.angle_alpha   90.00
_cell.angle_beta   90.00
_cell.angle_gamma   90.00
#
_symmetry.space_group_name_H-M   'P 1'
#
loop_
_entity.id
_entity.type
_entity.pdbx_description
1 polymer ?
#
loop_
_entity_poly.entity_id
_entity_poly.type
_entity_poly.pdbx_seq_one_letter_code
_entity_poly.pdbx_strand_id
1 'polypeptide(L)'
;MNDNQKGQNRVLPFQIDRLDVRGRIVRLGSVVDTILSRHDYPDVVSQHLAELILVATLLGNSVKFDGTFTVQTKGDGPVSMMVSDFATPGALRGFAQVDRAALAALGPDRRGVRDVLGKGYLALTIDQGPDTDRYQGIVALEGDSLAECAEAYFRDSEQIPTLVRLAAKRAWPGGPWLAGGLMIQHLPHGETGPRADRAGHLPDAVAEDRWTTAKAKASTVTVDELVGPDLRAEEVAWRLFHEDGVRVYPTLALAVGCRCNRERIATVLAQFPAQDRADMAVDGRIVVTCEFCNAGFAFDPDTVAV
;
A
#
# COMPACT_ATOMS: atom_id res chain seq x y z
N MET A 1 -19.85 -15.07 2.17
CA MET A 1 -19.46 -15.06 3.60
C MET A 1 -18.89 -13.69 3.89
N ASN A 2 -19.39 -12.97 4.89
CA ASN A 2 -19.00 -11.58 5.13
C ASN A 2 -17.52 -11.47 5.51
N ASP A 3 -16.79 -10.55 4.86
CA ASP A 3 -15.39 -10.19 5.18
C ASP A 3 -15.18 -9.89 6.68
N ASN A 4 -16.26 -9.44 7.34
CA ASN A 4 -16.27 -9.12 8.76
C ASN A 4 -16.06 -10.34 9.68
N GLN A 5 -16.37 -11.57 9.23
CA GLN A 5 -16.18 -12.80 10.01
C GLN A 5 -14.74 -13.36 9.91
N LYS A 6 -13.93 -12.94 8.94
CA LYS A 6 -12.56 -13.45 8.71
C LYS A 6 -11.45 -12.45 9.05
N GLY A 7 -11.77 -11.30 9.64
CA GLY A 7 -10.76 -10.29 9.96
C GLY A 7 -10.10 -9.66 8.73
N GLN A 8 -10.77 -9.69 7.57
CA GLN A 8 -10.26 -9.10 6.32
C GLN A 8 -10.63 -7.61 6.21
N ASN A 9 -10.00 -6.94 5.24
CA ASN A 9 -10.13 -5.52 4.91
C ASN A 9 -9.96 -4.61 6.12
N ARG A 10 -8.90 -4.85 6.89
CA ARG A 10 -8.60 -4.07 8.09
C ARG A 10 -7.11 -3.98 8.37
N VAL A 11 -6.75 -2.93 9.10
CA VAL A 11 -5.45 -2.77 9.75
C VAL A 11 -5.62 -3.05 11.24
N LEU A 12 -4.74 -3.88 11.79
CA LEU A 12 -4.59 -4.12 13.22
C LEU A 12 -3.25 -3.52 13.68
N PRO A 13 -3.25 -2.34 14.34
CA PRO A 13 -2.08 -1.85 15.03
C PRO A 13 -1.86 -2.62 16.33
N PHE A 14 -0.60 -2.87 16.68
CA PHE A 14 -0.20 -3.53 17.91
C PHE A 14 1.13 -2.96 18.43
N GLN A 15 1.47 -3.29 19.68
CA GLN A 15 2.71 -2.89 20.34
C GLN A 15 3.20 -4.01 21.26
N ILE A 16 4.52 -4.19 21.27
CA ILE A 16 5.24 -5.13 22.12
C ILE A 16 6.10 -4.32 23.09
N ASP A 17 5.53 -3.99 24.24
CA ASP A 17 6.15 -3.07 25.23
C ASP A 17 7.52 -3.57 25.75
N ARG A 18 7.76 -4.89 25.72
CA ARG A 18 9.02 -5.49 26.20
C ARG A 18 10.15 -5.39 25.18
N LEU A 19 9.82 -5.23 23.90
CA LEU A 19 10.78 -5.18 22.79
C LEU A 19 10.90 -3.78 22.17
N ASP A 20 10.22 -2.77 22.73
CA ASP A 20 10.16 -1.41 22.19
C ASP A 20 9.78 -1.39 20.71
N VAL A 21 8.74 -2.14 20.34
CA VAL A 21 8.30 -2.27 18.95
C VAL A 21 6.82 -1.95 18.82
N ARG A 22 6.49 -1.11 17.83
CA ARG A 22 5.13 -0.99 17.30
C ARG A 22 5.02 -1.77 16.00
N GLY A 23 3.85 -2.32 15.73
CA GLY A 23 3.61 -3.02 14.48
C GLY A 23 2.19 -2.88 13.97
N ARG A 24 2.00 -3.32 12.73
CA ARG A 24 0.71 -3.35 12.04
C ARG A 24 0.60 -4.64 11.24
N ILE A 25 -0.56 -5.25 11.31
CA ILE A 25 -0.95 -6.31 10.38
C ILE A 25 -2.09 -5.79 9.51
N VAL A 26 -1.93 -5.88 8.20
CA VAL A 26 -2.96 -5.52 7.22
C VAL A 26 -3.42 -6.80 6.55
N ARG A 27 -4.73 -6.97 6.41
CA ARG A 27 -5.32 -8.02 5.58
C ARG A 27 -6.33 -7.44 4.62
N LEU A 28 -6.21 -7.80 3.35
CA LEU A 28 -7.08 -7.39 2.26
C LEU A 28 -7.66 -8.63 1.60
N GLY A 29 -8.98 -8.62 1.40
CA GLY A 29 -9.72 -9.62 0.64
C GLY A 29 -10.47 -8.93 -0.50
N SER A 30 -11.77 -8.76 -0.35
CA SER A 30 -12.61 -8.13 -1.38
C SER A 30 -12.13 -6.74 -1.83
N VAL A 31 -11.47 -5.94 -0.98
CA VAL A 31 -10.95 -4.62 -1.37
C VAL A 31 -9.83 -4.73 -2.39
N VAL A 32 -8.83 -5.59 -2.17
CA VAL A 32 -7.73 -5.76 -3.12
C VAL A 32 -8.23 -6.45 -4.39
N ASP A 33 -9.11 -7.44 -4.25
CA ASP A 33 -9.72 -8.13 -5.39
C ASP A 33 -10.52 -7.18 -6.29
N THR A 34 -11.32 -6.28 -5.70
CA THR A 34 -12.08 -5.26 -6.45
C THR A 34 -11.15 -4.26 -7.14
N ILE A 35 -10.03 -3.88 -6.53
CA ILE A 35 -9.07 -2.96 -7.15
C ILE A 35 -8.41 -3.63 -8.37
N LEU A 36 -7.96 -4.89 -8.21
CA LEU A 36 -7.21 -5.61 -9.25
C LEU A 36 -8.09 -6.08 -10.41
N SER A 37 -9.35 -6.43 -10.16
CA SER A 37 -10.29 -6.90 -11.19
C SER A 37 -10.71 -5.85 -12.22
N ARG A 38 -10.39 -4.56 -11.98
CA ARG A 38 -10.77 -3.44 -12.88
C ARG A 38 -10.01 -3.41 -14.20
N HIS A 39 -8.84 -4.01 -14.28
CA HIS A 39 -7.88 -3.83 -15.39
C HIS A 39 -7.35 -5.12 -16.01
N ASP A 40 -7.86 -6.28 -15.60
CA ASP A 40 -7.46 -7.61 -16.10
C ASP A 40 -5.94 -7.76 -16.24
N TYR A 41 -5.22 -7.44 -15.17
CA TYR A 41 -3.77 -7.48 -15.16
C TYR A 41 -3.27 -8.94 -15.20
N PRO A 42 -2.12 -9.21 -15.86
CA PRO A 42 -1.42 -10.49 -15.69
C PRO A 42 -1.08 -10.73 -14.22
N ASP A 43 -1.13 -11.98 -13.77
CA ASP A 43 -1.02 -12.34 -12.34
C ASP A 43 0.23 -11.75 -11.64
N VAL A 44 1.37 -11.67 -12.33
CA VAL A 44 2.59 -11.06 -11.79
C VAL A 44 2.40 -9.56 -11.47
N VAL A 45 1.67 -8.83 -12.32
CA VAL A 45 1.38 -7.42 -12.09
C VAL A 45 0.38 -7.26 -10.95
N SER A 46 -0.66 -8.10 -10.93
CA SER A 46 -1.63 -8.11 -9.83
C SER A 46 -0.98 -8.39 -8.47
N GLN A 47 -0.02 -9.31 -8.42
CA GLN A 47 0.74 -9.60 -7.21
C GLN A 47 1.53 -8.37 -6.73
N HIS A 48 2.35 -7.77 -7.59
CA HIS A 48 3.14 -6.58 -7.23
C HIS A 48 2.29 -5.37 -6.91
N LEU A 49 1.16 -5.18 -7.59
CA LEU A 49 0.22 -4.09 -7.29
C LEU A 49 -0.48 -4.33 -5.94
N ALA A 50 -0.83 -5.56 -5.59
CA ALA A 50 -1.34 -5.89 -4.26
C ALA A 50 -0.31 -5.59 -3.16
N GLU A 51 0.95 -5.95 -3.38
CA GLU A 51 2.05 -5.63 -2.48
C GLU A 51 2.24 -4.11 -2.34
N LEU A 52 2.15 -3.35 -3.42
CA LEU A 52 2.20 -1.89 -3.37
C LEU A 52 1.04 -1.28 -2.56
N ILE A 53 -0.17 -1.83 -2.70
CA ILE A 53 -1.34 -1.41 -1.91
C ILE A 53 -1.11 -1.70 -0.43
N LEU A 54 -0.48 -2.83 -0.08
CA LEU A 54 -0.09 -3.13 1.29
C LEU A 54 0.95 -2.13 1.81
N VAL A 55 1.97 -1.76 1.02
CA VAL A 55 2.95 -0.74 1.40
C VAL A 55 2.25 0.59 1.69
N ALA A 56 1.39 1.06 0.78
CA ALA A 56 0.61 2.29 0.99
C ALA A 56 -0.24 2.24 2.26
N THR A 57 -0.86 1.09 2.55
CA THR A 57 -1.71 0.91 3.73
C THR A 57 -0.90 0.86 5.03
N LEU A 58 0.20 0.10 5.06
CA LEU A 58 1.06 -0.06 6.24
C LEU A 58 1.71 1.26 6.65
N LEU A 59 2.24 1.99 5.67
CA LEU A 59 2.92 3.26 5.87
C LEU A 59 1.91 4.41 6.07
N GLY A 60 0.84 4.47 5.28
CA GLY A 60 -0.22 5.46 5.44
C GLY A 60 -0.91 5.36 6.81
N ASN A 61 -1.11 4.15 7.34
CA ASN A 61 -1.64 3.99 8.69
C ASN A 61 -0.61 4.25 9.81
N SER A 62 0.68 4.40 9.48
CA SER A 62 1.74 4.65 10.47
C SER A 62 1.95 6.10 10.82
N VAL A 63 1.52 7.01 9.95
CA VAL A 63 1.67 8.45 10.10
C VAL A 63 0.33 9.07 10.49
N LYS A 64 0.35 10.05 11.40
CA LYS A 64 -0.82 10.87 11.71
C LYS A 64 -0.88 12.03 10.71
N PHE A 65 -1.85 11.98 9.80
CA PHE A 65 -2.17 13.06 8.87
C PHE A 65 -3.66 13.01 8.54
N ASP A 66 -4.18 14.04 7.87
CA ASP A 66 -5.49 14.00 7.20
C ASP A 66 -5.32 14.37 5.73
N GLY A 67 -5.62 13.44 4.82
CA GLY A 67 -5.32 13.61 3.40
C GLY A 67 -5.05 12.29 2.68
N THR A 68 -4.06 12.27 1.79
CA THR A 68 -3.67 11.10 1.01
C THR A 68 -2.18 10.79 1.17
N PHE A 69 -1.88 9.52 1.47
CA PHE A 69 -0.56 8.93 1.35
C PHE A 69 -0.47 8.16 0.03
N THR A 70 0.42 8.57 -0.86
CA THR A 70 0.61 7.96 -2.18
C THR A 70 1.95 7.24 -2.21
N VAL A 71 1.93 5.99 -2.68
CA VAL A 71 3.13 5.21 -3.01
C VAL A 71 3.15 5.02 -4.52
N GLN A 72 4.22 5.47 -5.16
CA GLN A 72 4.37 5.37 -6.61
C GLN A 72 5.71 4.72 -6.96
N THR A 73 5.69 3.71 -7.82
CA THR A 73 6.89 3.24 -8.51
C THR A 73 6.95 3.86 -9.89
N LYS A 74 8.16 4.19 -10.35
CA LYS A 74 8.43 4.53 -11.75
C LYS A 74 9.74 3.87 -12.16
N GLY A 75 9.72 3.15 -13.27
CA GLY A 75 10.90 2.46 -13.78
C GLY A 75 10.87 2.24 -15.29
N ASP A 76 11.90 1.58 -15.81
CA ASP A 76 12.13 1.31 -17.23
C ASP A 76 11.78 -0.14 -17.66
N GLY A 77 11.16 -0.92 -16.76
CA GLY A 77 10.68 -2.27 -17.06
C GLY A 77 9.31 -2.32 -17.76
N PRO A 78 8.80 -3.53 -18.05
CA PRO A 78 7.48 -3.72 -18.69
C PRO A 78 6.31 -3.12 -17.91
N VAL A 79 6.45 -2.93 -16.60
CA VAL A 79 5.54 -2.11 -15.80
C VAL A 79 6.24 -0.79 -15.52
N SER A 80 5.92 0.23 -16.30
CA SER A 80 6.58 1.54 -16.23
C SER A 80 6.23 2.32 -14.97
N MET A 81 5.04 2.06 -14.41
CA MET A 81 4.54 2.74 -13.24
C MET A 81 3.52 1.87 -12.50
N MET A 82 3.58 1.88 -11.18
CA MET A 82 2.47 1.51 -10.32
C MET A 82 2.23 2.62 -9.32
N VAL A 83 0.98 2.82 -8.92
CA VAL A 83 0.61 3.82 -7.92
C VAL A 83 -0.50 3.27 -7.04
N SER A 84 -0.37 3.50 -5.73
CA SER A 84 -1.41 3.20 -4.76
C SER A 84 -1.59 4.36 -3.80
N ASP A 85 -2.85 4.69 -3.49
CA ASP A 85 -3.20 5.69 -2.48
C ASP A 85 -3.83 5.01 -1.27
N PHE A 86 -3.43 5.48 -0.09
CA PHE A 86 -4.18 5.35 1.16
C PHE A 86 -4.70 6.75 1.53
N ALA A 87 -6.00 6.95 1.44
CA ALA A 87 -6.66 8.19 1.86
C ALA A 87 -7.34 7.98 3.22
N THR A 88 -7.21 8.96 4.10
CA THR A 88 -7.83 8.92 5.42
C THR A 88 -9.36 8.87 5.32
N PRO A 89 -10.05 8.09 6.17
CA PRO A 89 -9.48 7.24 7.21
C PRO A 89 -9.02 5.86 6.73
N GLY A 90 -9.41 5.37 5.55
CA GLY A 90 -9.10 3.99 5.13
C GLY A 90 -9.48 3.64 3.69
N ALA A 91 -9.51 4.64 2.80
CA ALA A 91 -9.87 4.47 1.40
C ALA A 91 -8.64 4.09 0.57
N LEU A 92 -8.75 3.01 -0.21
CA LEU A 92 -7.68 2.45 -1.04
C LEU A 92 -8.02 2.51 -2.52
N ARG A 93 -6.99 2.75 -3.33
CA ARG A 93 -7.02 2.52 -4.79
C ARG A 93 -5.61 2.23 -5.29
N GLY A 94 -5.52 1.50 -6.39
CA GLY A 94 -4.26 1.19 -7.04
C GLY A 94 -4.41 1.16 -8.56
N PHE A 95 -3.31 1.39 -9.26
CA PHE A 95 -3.22 1.34 -10.71
C PHE A 95 -1.80 0.93 -11.14
N ALA A 96 -1.69 0.23 -12.25
CA ALA A 96 -0.43 -0.11 -12.91
C ALA A 96 -0.52 0.16 -14.42
N GLN A 97 0.55 0.75 -14.97
CA GLN A 97 0.76 0.91 -16.39
C GLN A 97 1.67 -0.22 -16.89
N VAL A 98 1.18 -1.01 -17.86
CA VAL A 98 1.80 -2.27 -18.28
C VAL A 98 1.94 -2.33 -19.80
N ASP A 99 3.15 -2.57 -20.29
CA ASP A 99 3.39 -3.10 -21.63
C ASP A 99 3.25 -4.62 -21.59
N ARG A 100 2.10 -5.12 -22.06
CA ARG A 100 1.78 -6.55 -22.04
C ARG A 100 2.69 -7.36 -22.97
N ALA A 101 3.16 -6.78 -24.07
CA ALA A 101 4.03 -7.48 -25.01
C ALA A 101 5.43 -7.64 -24.41
N ALA A 102 5.99 -6.57 -23.84
CA ALA A 102 7.28 -6.62 -23.14
C ALA A 102 7.23 -7.55 -21.92
N LEU A 103 6.12 -7.55 -21.18
CA LEU A 103 5.95 -8.43 -20.01
C LEU A 103 5.90 -9.90 -20.43
N ALA A 104 5.18 -10.23 -21.50
CA ALA A 104 5.11 -11.59 -22.03
C ALA A 104 6.49 -12.09 -22.51
N ALA A 105 7.31 -11.19 -23.08
CA ALA A 105 8.66 -11.50 -23.56
C ALA A 105 9.66 -11.86 -22.44
N LEU A 106 9.38 -11.52 -21.17
CA LEU A 106 10.22 -11.91 -20.04
C LEU A 106 10.23 -13.43 -19.76
N GLY A 107 9.27 -14.19 -20.32
CA GLY A 107 9.11 -15.62 -20.05
C GLY A 107 8.47 -15.91 -18.67
N PRO A 108 8.33 -17.18 -18.25
CA PRO A 108 7.70 -17.57 -16.98
C PRO A 108 8.52 -17.28 -15.70
N ASP A 109 9.86 -17.29 -15.82
CA ASP A 109 10.75 -17.37 -14.64
C ASP A 109 11.13 -16.00 -14.07
N ARG A 110 10.98 -14.93 -14.85
CA ARG A 110 11.38 -13.57 -14.48
C ARG A 110 10.19 -12.80 -13.93
N ARG A 111 10.01 -12.86 -12.61
CA ARG A 111 8.82 -12.36 -11.90
C ARG A 111 9.14 -11.36 -10.79
N GLY A 112 10.42 -11.11 -10.49
CA GLY A 112 10.82 -10.23 -9.41
C GLY A 112 10.53 -8.76 -9.71
N VAL A 113 10.60 -7.92 -8.68
CA VAL A 113 10.36 -6.47 -8.81
C VAL A 113 11.29 -5.85 -9.84
N ARG A 114 12.58 -6.20 -9.84
CA ARG A 114 13.56 -5.72 -10.83
C ARG A 114 13.29 -6.20 -12.26
N ASP A 115 12.73 -7.39 -12.43
CA ASP A 115 12.38 -7.88 -13.78
C ASP A 115 11.20 -7.08 -14.35
N VAL A 116 10.22 -6.79 -13.51
CA VAL A 116 8.92 -6.23 -13.91
C VAL A 116 8.97 -4.70 -13.98
N LEU A 117 9.58 -4.05 -12.99
CA LEU A 117 9.70 -2.59 -12.93
C LEU A 117 11.01 -2.05 -13.51
N GLY A 118 12.02 -2.90 -13.69
CA GLY A 118 13.35 -2.47 -14.15
C GLY A 118 14.09 -1.63 -13.10
N LYS A 119 14.88 -0.67 -13.57
CA LYS A 119 15.56 0.34 -12.75
C LYS A 119 14.64 1.56 -12.61
N GLY A 120 14.65 2.16 -11.43
CA GLY A 120 13.78 3.29 -11.15
C GLY A 120 13.76 3.68 -9.68
N TYR A 121 12.65 4.26 -9.25
CA TYR A 121 12.48 4.71 -7.88
C TYR A 121 11.07 4.42 -7.34
N LEU A 122 10.98 4.36 -6.01
CA LEU A 122 9.77 4.37 -5.21
C LEU A 122 9.65 5.75 -4.55
N ALA A 123 8.57 6.47 -4.87
CA ALA A 123 8.22 7.74 -4.25
C ALA A 123 7.08 7.55 -3.23
N LEU A 124 7.25 8.12 -2.05
CA LEU A 124 6.26 8.19 -1.00
C LEU A 124 5.86 9.65 -0.84
N THR A 125 4.57 9.95 -0.91
CA THR A 125 4.08 11.33 -0.89
C THR A 125 2.94 11.48 0.10
N ILE A 126 3.02 12.50 0.95
CA ILE A 126 1.96 12.91 1.86
C ILE A 126 1.38 14.22 1.34
N ASP A 127 0.09 14.19 1.00
CA ASP A 127 -0.68 15.35 0.54
C ASP A 127 -1.86 15.57 1.49
N GLN A 128 -1.80 16.67 2.27
CA GLN A 128 -2.84 17.05 3.23
C GLN A 128 -3.80 18.13 2.69
N GLY A 129 -3.72 18.43 1.39
CA GLY A 129 -4.61 19.37 0.70
C GLY A 129 -3.93 20.68 0.27
N PRO A 130 -4.72 21.59 -0.33
CA PRO A 130 -4.21 22.77 -1.06
C PRO A 130 -3.39 23.75 -0.22
N ASP A 131 -3.68 23.85 1.07
CA ASP A 131 -3.05 24.80 1.99
C ASP A 131 -1.90 24.16 2.79
N THR A 132 -1.38 23.03 2.32
CA THR A 132 -0.30 22.28 2.98
C THR A 132 0.82 21.96 2.02
N ASP A 133 2.06 22.02 2.51
CA ASP A 133 3.21 21.57 1.74
C ASP A 133 3.17 20.05 1.58
N ARG A 134 3.34 19.61 0.34
CA ARG A 134 3.48 18.19 0.03
C ARG A 134 4.85 17.70 0.45
N TYR A 135 4.88 16.67 1.30
CA TYR A 135 6.11 15.98 1.64
C TYR A 135 6.31 14.80 0.69
N GLN A 136 7.51 14.67 0.12
CA GLN A 136 7.87 13.55 -0.75
C GLN A 136 9.24 13.00 -0.40
N GLY A 137 9.29 11.70 -0.14
CA GLY A 137 10.51 10.92 0.00
C GLY A 137 10.68 9.98 -1.20
N ILE A 138 11.93 9.79 -1.65
CA ILE A 138 12.24 8.95 -2.81
C ILE A 138 13.38 8.00 -2.44
N VAL A 139 13.22 6.73 -2.77
CA VAL A 139 14.25 5.69 -2.67
C VAL A 139 14.39 4.97 -4.00
N ALA A 140 15.59 4.49 -4.33
CA ALA A 140 15.78 3.67 -5.52
C ALA A 140 14.99 2.35 -5.42
N LEU A 141 14.54 1.81 -6.56
CA LEU A 141 14.00 0.44 -6.63
C LEU A 141 15.16 -0.55 -6.54
N GLU A 142 15.71 -0.66 -5.33
CA GLU A 142 16.78 -1.55 -4.97
C GLU A 142 16.27 -2.68 -4.07
N GLY A 143 16.81 -3.87 -4.30
CA GLY A 143 16.34 -5.12 -3.69
C GLY A 143 15.55 -5.97 -4.69
N ASP A 144 15.01 -7.09 -4.20
CA ASP A 144 14.25 -8.05 -4.99
C ASP A 144 12.73 -7.93 -4.78
N SER A 145 12.31 -7.13 -3.79
CA SER A 145 10.90 -6.94 -3.39
C SER A 145 10.53 -5.49 -3.03
N LEU A 146 9.23 -5.17 -3.08
CA LEU A 146 8.71 -3.87 -2.62
C LEU A 146 8.86 -3.69 -1.10
N ALA A 147 8.91 -4.80 -0.35
CA ALA A 147 9.18 -4.79 1.08
C ALA A 147 10.59 -4.23 1.36
N GLU A 148 11.60 -4.72 0.64
CA GLU A 148 12.99 -4.24 0.77
C GLU A 148 13.12 -2.76 0.37
N CYS A 149 12.42 -2.33 -0.67
CA CYS A 149 12.37 -0.91 -1.05
C CYS A 149 11.76 -0.04 0.08
N ALA A 150 10.66 -0.50 0.70
CA ALA A 150 10.04 0.20 1.82
C ALA A 150 10.93 0.21 3.08
N GLU A 151 11.61 -0.89 3.37
CA GLU A 151 12.61 -0.97 4.46
C GLU A 151 13.79 -0.01 4.20
N ALA A 152 14.27 0.08 2.95
CA ALA A 152 15.32 1.00 2.55
C ALA A 152 14.93 2.46 2.76
N TYR A 153 13.69 2.85 2.42
CA TYR A 153 13.18 4.18 2.72
C TYR A 153 13.30 4.53 4.21
N PHE A 154 12.83 3.66 5.10
CA PHE A 154 12.89 3.93 6.55
C PHE A 154 14.32 3.94 7.10
N ARG A 155 15.20 3.12 6.54
CA ARG A 155 16.62 3.12 6.92
C ARG A 155 17.29 4.43 6.51
N ASP A 156 17.08 4.88 5.28
CA ASP A 156 17.87 5.95 4.68
C ASP A 156 17.26 7.34 4.91
N SER A 157 15.92 7.45 4.98
CA SER A 157 15.21 8.73 5.13
C SER A 157 14.77 9.02 6.57
N GLU A 158 14.30 8.00 7.29
CA GLU A 158 13.71 8.16 8.64
C GLU A 158 14.64 7.71 9.77
N GLN A 159 15.66 6.91 9.45
CA GLN A 159 16.55 6.25 10.42
C GLN A 159 15.78 5.44 11.48
N ILE A 160 14.67 4.81 11.08
CA ILE A 160 13.85 3.96 11.94
C ILE A 160 14.04 2.51 11.51
N PRO A 161 14.66 1.64 12.34
CA PRO A 161 14.70 0.21 12.08
C PRO A 161 13.29 -0.33 11.83
N THR A 162 13.09 -0.85 10.62
CA THR A 162 11.79 -1.27 10.12
C THR A 162 11.95 -2.63 9.43
N LEU A 163 10.97 -3.51 9.64
CA LEU A 163 10.81 -4.77 8.92
C LEU A 163 9.45 -4.80 8.27
N VAL A 164 9.40 -5.19 7.00
CA VAL A 164 8.18 -5.33 6.21
C VAL A 164 8.11 -6.75 5.65
N ARG A 165 6.95 -7.38 5.76
CA ARG A 165 6.61 -8.64 5.10
C ARG A 165 5.33 -8.43 4.33
N LEU A 166 5.35 -8.77 3.04
CA LEU A 166 4.22 -8.63 2.14
C LEU A 166 3.97 -9.97 1.49
N ALA A 167 2.70 -10.28 1.26
CA ALA A 167 2.30 -11.44 0.50
C ALA A 167 0.97 -11.16 -0.21
N ALA A 168 0.89 -11.59 -1.46
CA ALA A 168 -0.34 -11.59 -2.23
C ALA A 168 -0.47 -12.92 -2.98
N LYS A 169 -1.66 -13.52 -2.94
CA LYS A 169 -1.97 -14.75 -3.65
C LYS A 169 -3.44 -14.82 -4.02
N ARG A 170 -3.78 -15.65 -5.00
CA ARG A 170 -5.17 -16.06 -5.21
C ARG A 170 -5.59 -17.07 -4.14
N ALA A 171 -6.84 -16.99 -3.70
CA ALA A 171 -7.39 -17.94 -2.73
C ALA A 171 -7.36 -19.40 -3.25
N TRP A 172 -7.49 -19.58 -4.55
CA TRP A 172 -7.29 -20.80 -5.33
C TRP A 172 -6.98 -20.40 -6.79
N PRO A 173 -6.54 -21.30 -7.69
CA PRO A 173 -6.30 -20.94 -9.10
C PRO A 173 -7.53 -20.28 -9.75
N GLY A 174 -7.37 -19.07 -10.28
CA GLY A 174 -8.47 -18.26 -10.83
C GLY A 174 -9.44 -17.64 -9.81
N GLY A 175 -9.24 -17.89 -8.51
CA GLY A 175 -10.02 -17.31 -7.42
C GLY A 175 -9.65 -15.84 -7.11
N PRO A 176 -10.35 -15.24 -6.13
CA PRO A 176 -10.13 -13.85 -5.76
C PRO A 176 -8.74 -13.62 -5.18
N TRP A 177 -8.23 -12.40 -5.34
CA TRP A 177 -6.99 -11.96 -4.73
C TRP A 177 -7.14 -11.75 -3.22
N LEU A 178 -6.13 -12.21 -2.49
CA LEU A 178 -5.94 -11.97 -1.07
C LEU A 178 -4.55 -11.38 -0.88
N ALA A 179 -4.42 -10.42 0.03
CA ALA A 179 -3.13 -9.82 0.36
C ALA A 179 -3.00 -9.60 1.87
N GLY A 180 -1.80 -9.79 2.39
CA GLY A 180 -1.48 -9.68 3.80
C GLY A 180 -0.11 -9.03 3.99
N GLY A 181 -0.02 -8.12 4.95
CA GLY A 181 1.21 -7.41 5.26
C GLY A 181 1.45 -7.34 6.76
N LEU A 182 2.72 -7.47 7.17
CA LEU A 182 3.19 -7.20 8.52
C LEU A 182 4.28 -6.13 8.44
N MET A 183 4.16 -5.10 9.27
CA MET A 183 5.23 -4.14 9.50
C MET A 183 5.52 -4.06 10.98
N ILE A 184 6.81 -4.09 11.36
CA ILE A 184 7.26 -3.72 12.71
C ILE A 184 8.30 -2.61 12.62
N GLN A 185 8.28 -1.72 13.59
CA GLN A 185 9.20 -0.60 13.72
C GLN A 185 9.68 -0.48 15.15
N HIS A 186 10.98 -0.21 15.31
CA HIS A 186 11.54 0.14 16.61
C HIS A 186 10.95 1.48 17.09
N LEU A 187 10.54 1.53 18.35
CA LEU A 187 10.11 2.73 19.05
C LEU A 187 11.33 3.33 19.74
N PRO A 188 11.79 4.54 19.35
CA PRO A 188 12.82 5.22 20.12
C PRO A 188 12.29 5.50 21.54
N HIS A 189 13.19 5.39 22.51
CA HIS A 189 12.93 5.65 23.92
C HIS A 189 12.28 7.02 24.11
N GLY A 190 11.02 7.06 24.56
CA GLY A 190 10.33 8.31 24.90
C GLY A 190 9.02 8.58 24.14
N GLU A 191 8.62 7.79 23.14
CA GLU A 191 7.28 7.91 22.56
C GLU A 191 6.20 7.23 23.45
N THR A 192 5.16 8.01 23.73
CA THR A 192 4.03 7.86 24.67
C THR A 192 3.66 6.46 25.20
N GLY A 193 3.69 6.36 26.53
CA GLY A 193 3.06 5.36 27.39
C GLY A 193 3.37 5.69 28.87
N PRO A 194 2.73 5.07 29.87
CA PRO A 194 2.96 5.30 31.32
C PRO A 194 4.35 4.81 31.82
N ARG A 195 5.33 4.77 30.92
CA ARG A 195 6.75 4.51 31.17
C ARG A 195 7.66 5.59 30.58
N ALA A 196 7.12 6.64 29.95
CA ALA A 196 7.90 7.79 29.46
C ALA A 196 8.68 8.49 30.60
N ASP A 197 8.16 8.34 31.82
CA ASP A 197 8.67 8.79 33.11
C ASP A 197 9.77 7.88 33.71
N ARG A 198 10.10 6.73 33.07
CA ARG A 198 11.27 5.89 33.41
C ARG A 198 12.42 6.05 32.43
N ALA A 199 12.50 7.18 31.71
CA ALA A 199 13.51 7.50 30.72
C ALA A 199 14.92 7.70 31.33
N GLY A 200 15.53 6.62 31.80
CA GLY A 200 16.98 6.47 31.71
C GLY A 200 17.32 6.03 30.29
N HIS A 201 18.36 6.59 29.68
CA HIS A 201 18.92 6.07 28.43
C HIS A 201 19.27 4.59 28.66
N LEU A 202 18.56 3.67 28.02
CA LEU A 202 18.97 2.27 27.99
C LEU A 202 20.27 2.20 27.17
N PRO A 203 21.26 1.37 27.57
CA PRO A 203 22.46 1.18 26.78
C PRO A 203 22.10 0.69 25.36
N ASP A 204 22.75 1.23 24.34
CA ASP A 204 22.47 0.92 22.92
C ASP A 204 22.45 -0.59 22.63
N ALA A 205 23.29 -1.38 23.31
CA ALA A 205 23.35 -2.83 23.18
C ALA A 205 22.04 -3.54 23.60
N VAL A 206 21.32 -3.02 24.60
CA VAL A 206 20.04 -3.60 25.05
C VAL A 206 18.92 -3.27 24.07
N ALA A 207 18.94 -2.07 23.49
CA ALA A 207 17.99 -1.68 22.44
C ALA A 207 18.19 -2.52 21.18
N GLU A 208 19.44 -2.72 20.76
CA GLU A 208 19.79 -3.54 19.61
C GLU A 208 19.39 -5.01 19.79
N ASP A 209 19.56 -5.58 20.99
CA ASP A 209 19.14 -6.95 21.30
C ASP A 209 17.61 -7.12 21.25
N ARG A 210 16.85 -6.14 21.76
CA ARG A 210 15.38 -6.12 21.68
C ARG A 210 14.89 -6.06 20.24
N TRP A 211 15.47 -5.17 19.44
CA TRP A 211 15.14 -5.07 18.01
C TRP A 211 15.49 -6.35 17.26
N THR A 212 16.68 -6.91 17.50
CA THR A 212 17.13 -8.17 16.90
C THR A 212 16.15 -9.30 17.21
N THR A 213 15.72 -9.41 18.47
CA THR A 213 14.72 -10.40 18.90
C THR A 213 13.38 -10.20 18.19
N ALA A 214 12.87 -8.96 18.15
CA ALA A 214 11.61 -8.67 17.47
C ALA A 214 11.67 -8.97 15.96
N LYS A 215 12.77 -8.60 15.31
CA LYS A 215 13.01 -8.88 13.89
C LYS A 215 13.11 -10.37 13.61
N ALA A 216 13.81 -11.14 14.45
CA ALA A 216 13.91 -12.59 14.32
C ALA A 216 12.52 -13.24 14.41
N LYS A 217 11.72 -12.88 15.43
CA LYS A 217 10.35 -13.39 15.61
C LYS A 217 9.46 -13.03 14.43
N ALA A 218 9.38 -11.75 14.05
CA ALA A 218 8.56 -11.29 12.92
C ALA A 218 8.95 -11.93 11.58
N SER A 219 10.24 -12.24 11.39
CA SER A 219 10.73 -12.88 10.16
C SER A 219 10.27 -14.32 9.98
N THR A 220 9.75 -14.96 11.03
CA THR A 220 9.20 -16.33 10.96
C THR A 220 7.78 -16.40 10.39
N VAL A 221 7.11 -15.25 10.21
CA VAL A 221 5.74 -15.23 9.69
C VAL A 221 5.69 -15.82 8.29
N THR A 222 4.75 -16.75 8.08
CA THR A 222 4.58 -17.39 6.77
C THR A 222 3.56 -16.66 5.89
N VAL A 223 3.62 -16.91 4.58
CA VAL A 223 2.62 -16.39 3.62
C VAL A 223 1.20 -16.85 3.99
N ASP A 224 1.04 -18.09 4.44
CA ASP A 224 -0.27 -18.62 4.83
C ASP A 224 -0.77 -18.00 6.14
N GLU A 225 0.11 -17.69 7.08
CA GLU A 225 -0.29 -16.94 8.28
C GLU A 225 -0.63 -15.47 7.96
N LEU A 226 0.02 -14.84 6.98
CA LEU A 226 -0.30 -13.46 6.59
C LEU A 226 -1.62 -13.35 5.81
N VAL A 227 -1.86 -14.26 4.87
CA VAL A 227 -2.93 -14.13 3.87
C VAL A 227 -4.06 -15.14 4.07
N GLY A 228 -3.78 -16.26 4.73
CA GLY A 228 -4.70 -17.38 4.89
C GLY A 228 -5.92 -17.06 5.76
N PRO A 229 -6.99 -17.85 5.62
CA PRO A 229 -8.23 -17.66 6.37
C PRO A 229 -8.20 -18.27 7.79
N ASP A 230 -7.17 -19.05 8.12
CA ASP A 230 -7.16 -19.92 9.30
C ASP A 230 -6.83 -19.19 10.60
N LEU A 231 -6.16 -18.04 10.51
CA LEU A 231 -5.79 -17.21 11.66
C LEU A 231 -6.40 -15.82 11.49
N ARG A 232 -6.76 -15.16 12.59
CA ARG A 232 -7.04 -13.71 12.62
C ARG A 232 -5.75 -12.93 12.76
N ALA A 233 -5.76 -11.63 12.44
CA ALA A 233 -4.59 -10.77 12.58
C ALA A 233 -4.07 -10.72 14.03
N GLU A 234 -4.97 -10.73 15.00
CA GLU A 234 -4.63 -10.76 16.44
C GLU A 234 -3.92 -12.07 16.82
N GLU A 235 -4.32 -13.19 16.22
CA GLU A 235 -3.71 -14.50 16.47
C GLU A 235 -2.32 -14.59 15.84
N VAL A 236 -2.10 -13.96 14.69
CA VAL A 236 -0.76 -13.84 14.08
C VAL A 236 0.15 -13.02 15.01
N ALA A 237 -0.29 -11.85 15.46
CA ALA A 237 0.49 -11.03 16.39
C ALA A 237 0.79 -11.79 17.70
N TRP A 238 -0.21 -12.48 18.26
CA TRP A 238 -0.02 -13.31 19.45
C TRP A 238 0.96 -14.46 19.22
N ARG A 239 0.85 -15.23 18.13
CA ARG A 239 1.78 -16.33 17.82
C ARG A 239 3.22 -15.85 17.75
N LEU A 240 3.46 -14.71 17.10
CA LEU A 240 4.79 -14.12 16.95
C LEU A 240 5.38 -13.62 18.28
N PHE A 241 4.56 -13.05 19.18
CA PHE A 241 5.06 -12.26 20.31
C PHE A 241 4.43 -12.59 21.68
N HIS A 242 3.78 -13.75 21.85
CA HIS A 242 3.09 -14.11 23.09
C HIS A 242 3.98 -14.09 24.34
N GLU A 243 5.26 -14.45 24.22
CA GLU A 243 6.24 -14.43 25.32
C GLU A 243 6.58 -12.99 25.78
N ASP A 244 6.42 -12.01 24.89
CA ASP A 244 6.83 -10.62 25.08
C ASP A 244 5.65 -9.70 25.45
N GLY A 245 4.42 -10.23 25.40
CA GLY A 245 3.20 -9.49 25.67
C GLY A 245 2.75 -8.65 24.48
N VAL A 246 1.56 -8.96 23.95
CA VAL A 246 0.98 -8.28 22.79
C VAL A 246 -0.15 -7.37 23.22
N ARG A 247 -0.02 -6.08 22.94
CA ARG A 247 -1.11 -5.11 23.07
C ARG A 247 -1.63 -4.75 21.69
N VAL A 248 -2.90 -5.01 21.44
CA VAL A 248 -3.59 -4.61 20.20
C VAL A 248 -4.38 -3.31 20.41
N TYR A 249 -4.55 -2.56 19.33
CA TYR A 249 -5.36 -1.32 19.28
C TYR A 249 -6.60 -1.51 18.39
N PRO A 250 -7.57 -0.58 18.43
CA PRO A 250 -8.74 -0.64 17.58
C PRO A 250 -8.36 -0.79 16.10
N THR A 251 -9.03 -1.71 15.41
CA THR A 251 -8.80 -1.95 14.00
C THR A 251 -9.38 -0.83 13.16
N LEU A 252 -8.72 -0.50 12.06
CA LEU A 252 -9.23 0.40 11.02
C LEU A 252 -9.82 -0.43 9.87
N ALA A 253 -11.07 -0.17 9.50
CA ALA A 253 -11.68 -0.77 8.32
C ALA A 253 -11.16 -0.11 7.04
N LEU A 254 -10.93 -0.93 6.02
CA LEU A 254 -10.43 -0.51 4.71
C LEU A 254 -11.52 -0.70 3.66
N ALA A 255 -11.59 0.23 2.70
CA ALA A 255 -12.57 0.19 1.63
C ALA A 255 -11.95 0.66 0.31
N VAL A 256 -12.59 0.31 -0.80
CA VAL A 256 -12.23 0.89 -2.10
C VAL A 256 -12.70 2.34 -2.14
N GLY A 257 -11.82 3.27 -2.51
CA GLY A 257 -12.16 4.69 -2.59
C GLY A 257 -11.47 5.39 -3.75
N CYS A 258 -12.14 5.45 -4.90
CA CYS A 258 -11.68 6.27 -6.01
C CYS A 258 -12.21 7.70 -5.87
N ARG A 259 -11.40 8.69 -6.24
CA ARG A 259 -11.72 10.12 -6.14
C ARG A 259 -12.32 10.71 -7.43
N CYS A 260 -12.54 9.89 -8.45
CA CYS A 260 -13.17 10.35 -9.68
C CYS A 260 -14.66 10.57 -9.46
N ASN A 261 -15.17 11.69 -9.93
CA ASN A 261 -16.59 11.96 -10.04
C ASN A 261 -16.83 12.80 -11.30
N ARG A 262 -18.10 12.91 -11.70
CA ARG A 262 -18.48 13.60 -12.93
C ARG A 262 -18.09 15.08 -12.87
N GLU A 263 -18.27 15.72 -11.72
CA GLU A 263 -18.03 17.14 -11.49
C GLU A 263 -16.55 17.49 -11.68
N ARG A 264 -15.66 16.74 -11.05
CA ARG A 264 -14.21 16.92 -11.14
C ARG A 264 -13.71 16.75 -12.57
N ILE A 265 -14.23 15.77 -13.29
CA ILE A 265 -13.85 15.55 -14.70
C ILE A 265 -14.39 16.68 -15.57
N ALA A 266 -15.63 17.13 -15.35
CA ALA A 266 -16.18 18.29 -16.04
C ALA A 266 -15.33 19.56 -15.80
N THR A 267 -14.87 19.80 -14.57
CA THR A 267 -13.98 20.93 -14.26
C THR A 267 -12.67 20.87 -15.04
N VAL A 268 -12.07 19.68 -15.21
CA VAL A 268 -10.87 19.50 -16.03
C VAL A 268 -11.18 19.73 -17.50
N LEU A 269 -12.27 19.16 -18.02
CA LEU A 269 -12.68 19.34 -19.42
C LEU A 269 -12.97 20.82 -19.73
N ALA A 270 -13.55 21.57 -18.80
CA ALA A 270 -13.85 22.99 -18.97
C ALA A 270 -12.60 23.88 -19.08
N GLN A 271 -11.39 23.39 -18.72
CA GLN A 271 -10.14 24.13 -18.90
C GLN A 271 -9.64 24.12 -20.35
N PHE A 272 -10.17 23.22 -21.19
CA PHE A 272 -9.80 23.13 -22.60
C PHE A 272 -10.65 24.10 -23.45
N PRO A 273 -10.07 24.74 -24.48
CA PRO A 273 -10.81 25.50 -25.49
C PRO A 273 -11.96 24.69 -26.11
N ALA A 274 -12.99 25.39 -26.60
CA ALA A 274 -14.13 24.73 -27.27
C ALA A 274 -13.71 23.86 -28.46
N GLN A 275 -12.70 24.30 -29.23
CA GLN A 275 -12.17 23.54 -30.36
C GLN A 275 -11.52 22.24 -29.91
N ASP A 276 -10.64 22.27 -28.91
CA ASP A 276 -9.99 21.08 -28.35
C ASP A 276 -11.03 20.08 -27.80
N ARG A 277 -12.10 20.57 -27.17
CA ARG A 277 -13.20 19.72 -26.68
C ARG A 277 -13.99 19.07 -27.82
N ALA A 278 -14.19 19.78 -28.93
CA ALA A 278 -14.82 19.22 -30.12
C ALA A 278 -13.93 18.15 -30.77
N ASP A 279 -12.61 18.39 -30.82
CA ASP A 279 -11.63 17.44 -31.37
C ASP A 279 -11.47 16.18 -30.50
N MET A 280 -11.71 16.29 -29.19
CA MET A 280 -11.77 15.14 -28.26
C MET A 280 -13.02 14.27 -28.45
N ALA A 281 -14.06 14.77 -29.11
CA ALA A 281 -15.32 14.07 -29.24
C ALA A 281 -15.26 12.98 -30.32
N VAL A 282 -15.71 11.78 -29.98
CA VAL A 282 -15.94 10.68 -30.93
C VAL A 282 -17.43 10.39 -30.92
N ASP A 283 -18.06 10.38 -32.10
CA ASP A 283 -19.51 10.23 -32.25
C ASP A 283 -20.33 11.23 -31.40
N GLY A 284 -19.84 12.48 -31.30
CA GLY A 284 -20.50 13.57 -30.59
C GLY A 284 -20.40 13.51 -29.07
N ARG A 285 -19.54 12.65 -28.50
CA ARG A 285 -19.33 12.56 -27.06
C ARG A 285 -17.85 12.49 -26.70
N ILE A 286 -17.50 13.12 -25.58
CA ILE A 286 -16.20 12.94 -24.93
C ILE A 286 -16.37 11.82 -23.90
N VAL A 287 -15.63 10.72 -24.05
CA VAL A 287 -15.61 9.62 -23.08
C VAL A 287 -14.29 9.65 -22.32
N VAL A 288 -14.37 9.94 -21.02
CA VAL A 288 -13.21 9.92 -20.12
C VAL A 288 -13.27 8.65 -19.28
N THR A 289 -12.22 7.83 -19.36
CA THR A 289 -12.09 6.63 -18.51
C THR A 289 -11.11 6.91 -17.38
N CYS A 290 -11.55 6.71 -16.14
CA CYS A 290 -10.67 6.85 -14.98
C CYS A 290 -9.66 5.71 -14.92
N GLU A 291 -8.36 6.01 -14.99
CA GLU A 291 -7.29 5.00 -14.92
C GLU A 291 -7.32 4.17 -13.62
N PHE A 292 -7.79 4.72 -12.49
CA PHE A 292 -7.82 3.95 -11.24
C PHE A 292 -9.00 2.97 -11.15
N CYS A 293 -10.22 3.44 -11.44
CA CYS A 293 -11.43 2.63 -11.23
C CYS A 293 -12.03 2.03 -12.50
N ASN A 294 -11.48 2.40 -13.66
CA ASN A 294 -11.98 2.04 -14.99
C ASN A 294 -13.44 2.47 -15.25
N ALA A 295 -13.95 3.44 -14.48
CA ALA A 295 -15.27 4.02 -14.73
C ALA A 295 -15.20 4.99 -15.92
N GLY A 296 -16.13 4.81 -16.86
CA GLY A 296 -16.32 5.71 -18.00
C GLY A 296 -17.31 6.83 -17.69
N PHE A 297 -16.95 8.06 -18.05
CA PHE A 297 -17.78 9.25 -17.91
C PHE A 297 -17.98 9.86 -19.29
N ALA A 298 -19.23 9.93 -19.74
CA ALA A 298 -19.58 10.54 -21.03
C ALA A 298 -20.05 11.99 -20.84
N PHE A 299 -19.50 12.91 -21.64
CA PHE A 299 -19.85 14.32 -21.66
C PHE A 299 -20.23 14.77 -23.06
N ASP A 300 -21.10 15.76 -23.12
CA ASP A 300 -21.43 16.48 -24.33
C ASP A 300 -20.45 17.68 -24.44
N PRO A 301 -19.73 17.83 -25.58
CA PRO A 301 -18.70 18.86 -25.74
C PRO A 301 -19.22 20.29 -25.52
N ASP A 302 -20.47 20.54 -25.89
CA ASP A 302 -21.09 21.87 -25.87
C ASP A 302 -21.57 22.24 -24.46
N THR A 303 -22.00 21.25 -23.68
CA THR A 303 -22.60 21.46 -22.34
C THR A 303 -21.65 21.21 -21.18
N VAL A 304 -20.44 20.70 -21.42
CA VAL A 304 -19.44 20.47 -20.36
C VAL A 304 -18.80 21.76 -19.83
N ALA A 305 -19.09 22.92 -20.45
CA ALA A 305 -18.77 24.22 -19.89
C ALA A 305 -19.74 24.53 -18.74
N VAL A 306 -19.19 24.78 -17.54
CA VAL A 306 -19.95 25.34 -16.41
C VAL A 306 -20.18 26.82 -16.63
#